data_AF-A0A7S0U577-F1
#
_entry.id   AF-A0A7S0U577-F1
#
_cell.length_a   1.000
_cell.length_b   1.000
_cell.length_c   1.000
_cell.angle_alpha   90.00
_cell.angle_beta   90.00
_cell.angle_gamma   90.00
#
_symmetry.space_group_name_H-M   'P 1'
#
loop_
_entity.id
_entity.type
_entity.pdbx_description
1 polymer ?
#
loop_
_entity_poly.entity_id
_entity_poly.type
_entity_poly.pdbx_seq_one_letter_code
_entity_poly.pdbx_strand_id
1 'polypeptide(L)'
;SKPPSDGPATPLFPSPASSRDRGSREKDDSGREVSRESGQGRNGILPSMSGAGTSPHTGPAVPLQKWVVGKQFAIVSNELYFMCVRNQEKVQEIQEWQRNNAVAGDRIFFCPDDELQYFPFCADFGPMNFGTTYRFICMLRAKLDQAKRLGKKLVYFTMADAVSRTNAACLLVLYLVMERGFRAEEAMQPLTFAGKSPWLGYRDASFQPVTFELKILDIARGVELAKSHGLVDLESFDIELYEYCDHPSMADLHVIVPGKFLAMKGPHARSYFKYGVHFLAPSHYFDIFKKFGVSAVVRLNEEQYDANVFRDAGFNHYDIVFDDCTVPDQAVLDAWWETCRKEKGMIAVHCKAGLGRTGTLICLWLMRKYRFTGREAIGFNRLIRPGSILGPQQEYLLEKEQEMWALGDPDVVPTVAKAHPPTEPKGVAPRLPKRKTFGLKGLPASLRGARRTSQSFDAVAENEKDKAGSSLLSIGRTGSSPSLSAAGGGASPPPDSCE
;
A
#
# COMPACT_ATOMS: atom_id res chain seq x y z
N SER A 1 -58.18 23.86 2.66
CA SER A 1 -57.37 25.01 2.22
C SER A 1 -55.97 24.53 1.88
N LYS A 2 -55.26 25.15 0.93
CA LYS A 2 -53.87 24.81 0.59
C LYS A 2 -52.88 25.19 1.72
N PRO A 3 -51.69 24.56 1.81
CA PRO A 3 -50.61 24.99 2.69
C PRO A 3 -49.73 26.09 2.05
N PRO A 4 -49.04 26.94 2.84
CA PRO A 4 -47.82 27.65 2.46
C PRO A 4 -46.59 26.78 2.86
N SER A 5 -45.63 26.43 2.01
CA SER A 5 -44.73 27.22 1.14
C SER A 5 -43.52 27.80 1.90
N ASP A 6 -42.39 27.08 1.87
CA ASP A 6 -41.09 27.50 2.39
C ASP A 6 -40.50 28.69 1.61
N GLY A 7 -39.65 29.47 2.29
CA GLY A 7 -38.85 30.56 1.73
C GLY A 7 -37.41 30.54 2.30
N PRO A 8 -36.37 30.91 1.52
CA PRO A 8 -35.04 30.35 1.71
C PRO A 8 -34.07 31.20 2.54
N ALA A 9 -33.03 30.55 3.07
CA ALA A 9 -31.90 31.18 3.76
C ALA A 9 -30.83 31.72 2.78
N THR A 10 -30.18 32.82 3.19
CA THR A 10 -29.17 33.55 2.42
C THR A 10 -27.78 32.92 2.51
N PRO A 11 -27.02 32.78 1.41
CA PRO A 11 -25.60 32.40 1.45
C PRO A 11 -24.67 33.62 1.58
N LEU A 12 -23.58 33.47 2.33
CA LEU A 12 -22.46 34.42 2.38
C LEU A 12 -21.23 33.78 1.73
N PHE A 13 -20.77 34.38 0.61
CA PHE A 13 -19.38 34.72 0.24
C PHE A 13 -19.22 34.79 -1.30
N PRO A 14 -18.42 35.73 -1.85
CA PRO A 14 -18.47 36.07 -3.28
C PRO A 14 -17.41 35.38 -4.15
N SER A 15 -17.77 35.07 -5.39
CA SER A 15 -16.83 34.71 -6.47
C SER A 15 -16.28 35.96 -7.19
N PRO A 16 -15.01 35.99 -7.61
CA PRO A 16 -14.50 37.02 -8.50
C PRO A 16 -14.89 36.74 -9.96
N ALA A 17 -15.45 37.74 -10.65
CA ALA A 17 -15.86 37.64 -12.05
C ALA A 17 -14.72 37.94 -13.03
N SER A 18 -14.74 37.28 -14.18
CA SER A 18 -13.92 37.61 -15.34
C SER A 18 -14.50 38.76 -16.16
N SER A 19 -13.68 39.72 -16.59
CA SER A 19 -14.01 40.61 -17.71
C SER A 19 -12.85 40.66 -18.70
N ARG A 20 -13.16 40.42 -19.98
CA ARG A 20 -12.24 40.57 -21.11
C ARG A 20 -12.05 42.05 -21.42
N ASP A 21 -10.88 42.44 -21.93
CA ASP A 21 -10.88 43.17 -23.21
C ASP A 21 -9.61 42.88 -24.03
N ARG A 22 -9.65 43.22 -25.32
CA ARG A 22 -8.62 42.98 -26.34
C ARG A 22 -7.82 44.26 -26.64
N GLY A 23 -6.58 44.11 -27.08
CA GLY A 23 -6.00 45.11 -27.99
C GLY A 23 -4.48 45.15 -28.11
N SER A 24 -3.96 44.70 -29.27
CA SER A 24 -2.73 45.18 -29.96
C SER A 24 -1.36 45.13 -29.23
N ARG A 25 -0.20 45.19 -29.91
CA ARG A 25 0.30 44.73 -31.23
C ARG A 25 1.80 45.09 -31.24
N GLU A 26 2.65 44.35 -31.97
CA GLU A 26 4.08 44.69 -32.24
C GLU A 26 5.05 44.65 -31.03
N LYS A 27 6.37 44.46 -31.16
CA LYS A 27 7.24 43.84 -32.20
C LYS A 27 8.61 43.50 -31.58
N ASP A 28 9.29 42.56 -32.21
CA ASP A 28 10.75 42.33 -32.37
C ASP A 28 11.75 43.28 -31.66
N ASP A 29 12.77 42.71 -30.99
CA ASP A 29 14.13 42.48 -31.53
C ASP A 29 15.28 42.64 -30.50
N SER A 30 16.35 41.84 -30.68
CA SER A 30 17.71 41.98 -30.09
C SER A 30 17.86 41.88 -28.55
N GLY A 31 19.01 41.49 -27.99
CA GLY A 31 20.21 40.92 -28.59
C GLY A 31 21.43 40.96 -27.66
N ARG A 32 22.22 39.87 -27.67
CA ARG A 32 23.64 39.74 -27.29
C ARG A 32 24.12 39.76 -25.82
N GLU A 33 25.14 38.93 -25.62
CA GLU A 33 26.02 38.78 -24.45
C GLU A 33 26.86 40.04 -24.17
N VAL A 34 27.29 40.22 -22.91
CA VAL A 34 28.72 40.42 -22.57
C VAL A 34 29.03 39.84 -21.18
N SER A 35 30.15 39.13 -21.04
CA SER A 35 30.71 38.59 -19.79
C SER A 35 31.63 39.60 -19.07
N ARG A 36 31.84 39.45 -17.75
CA ARG A 36 33.01 40.01 -17.04
C ARG A 36 33.27 39.35 -15.67
N GLU A 37 34.53 39.03 -15.41
CA GLU A 37 35.06 38.52 -14.15
C GLU A 37 35.52 39.66 -13.21
N SER A 38 35.68 39.39 -11.91
CA SER A 38 36.98 39.48 -11.15
C SER A 38 36.86 39.83 -9.65
N GLY A 39 37.82 39.34 -8.84
CA GLY A 39 38.16 39.80 -7.47
C GLY A 39 37.47 39.07 -6.30
N GLN A 40 38.00 37.98 -5.73
CA GLN A 40 39.16 37.82 -4.80
C GLN A 40 38.98 38.28 -3.34
N GLY A 41 39.17 37.35 -2.39
CA GLY A 41 39.22 37.62 -0.94
C GLY A 41 39.37 36.37 -0.03
N ARG A 42 40.61 35.87 0.10
CA ARG A 42 41.33 35.26 1.28
C ARG A 42 40.57 35.05 2.61
N ASN A 43 40.90 34.11 3.52
CA ASN A 43 41.82 32.94 3.59
C ASN A 43 41.48 32.14 4.89
N GLY A 44 41.71 30.81 4.94
CA GLY A 44 41.55 30.02 6.19
C GLY A 44 42.09 28.57 6.09
N ILE A 45 43.15 28.26 6.84
CA ILE A 45 44.12 27.13 6.69
C ILE A 45 44.36 26.57 8.11
N LEU A 46 44.47 25.27 8.46
CA LEU A 46 44.58 23.93 7.83
C LEU A 46 43.95 22.90 8.84
N PRO A 47 44.05 21.54 8.79
CA PRO A 47 44.67 20.62 7.82
C PRO A 47 43.80 19.44 7.31
N SER A 48 44.33 18.72 6.32
CA SER A 48 43.83 17.43 5.82
C SER A 48 44.23 16.24 6.71
N MET A 49 43.35 15.24 6.80
CA MET A 49 43.67 13.87 7.21
C MET A 49 43.23 12.90 6.12
N SER A 50 44.20 12.43 5.33
CA SER A 50 43.99 11.54 4.19
C SER A 50 43.88 10.08 4.62
N GLY A 51 42.66 9.56 4.73
CA GLY A 51 42.39 8.12 4.85
C GLY A 51 41.98 7.53 3.50
N ALA A 52 42.94 7.00 2.74
CA ALA A 52 42.68 6.41 1.43
C ALA A 52 42.01 5.03 1.55
N GLY A 53 40.69 5.00 1.70
CA GLY A 53 39.87 3.80 1.54
C GLY A 53 39.59 3.53 0.06
N THR A 54 40.32 2.61 -0.56
CA THR A 54 40.09 2.22 -1.96
C THR A 54 38.75 1.50 -2.12
N SER A 55 37.77 2.18 -2.73
CA SER A 55 36.49 1.58 -3.10
C SER A 55 36.69 0.49 -4.17
N PRO A 56 36.20 -0.75 -3.95
CA PRO A 56 36.27 -1.80 -4.96
C PRO A 56 35.15 -1.63 -6.01
N HIS A 57 35.52 -1.79 -7.28
CA HIS A 57 34.63 -1.91 -8.45
C HIS A 57 33.92 -0.64 -8.98
N THR A 58 34.68 0.32 -9.51
CA THR A 58 34.23 1.08 -10.69
C THR A 58 34.70 0.40 -11.97
N GLY A 59 34.01 -0.69 -12.34
CA GLY A 59 34.08 -1.18 -13.72
C GLY A 59 33.43 -0.19 -14.70
N PRO A 60 33.67 -0.29 -16.02
CA PRO A 60 33.00 0.56 -16.99
C PRO A 60 31.48 0.40 -16.87
N ALA A 61 30.76 1.52 -16.80
CA ALA A 61 29.30 1.53 -16.67
C ALA A 61 28.67 0.81 -17.87
N VAL A 62 28.04 -0.34 -17.63
CA VAL A 62 27.36 -1.11 -18.67
C VAL A 62 26.22 -0.25 -19.24
N PRO A 63 26.17 0.02 -20.56
CA PRO A 63 25.12 0.84 -21.14
C PRO A 63 23.73 0.26 -20.85
N LEU A 64 22.84 1.08 -20.28
CA LEU A 64 21.48 0.66 -19.99
C LEU A 64 20.75 0.28 -21.28
N GLN A 65 20.14 -0.89 -21.29
CA GLN A 65 19.35 -1.35 -22.43
C GLN A 65 18.02 -0.58 -22.52
N LYS A 66 17.46 -0.48 -23.73
CA LYS A 66 16.09 0.03 -23.93
C LYS A 66 15.06 -1.03 -23.53
N TRP A 67 13.96 -0.60 -22.92
CA TRP A 67 12.79 -1.43 -22.69
C TRP A 67 12.06 -1.71 -24.02
N VAL A 68 11.59 -2.95 -24.20
CA VAL A 68 10.95 -3.44 -25.44
C VAL A 68 9.95 -4.55 -25.07
N VAL A 69 8.70 -4.40 -25.50
CA VAL A 69 7.65 -5.44 -25.32
C VAL A 69 8.02 -6.71 -26.10
N GLY A 70 7.82 -7.87 -25.49
CA GLY A 70 8.21 -9.18 -26.04
C GLY A 70 9.69 -9.53 -25.90
N LYS A 71 10.56 -8.60 -25.49
CA LYS A 71 11.95 -8.91 -25.13
C LYS A 71 11.99 -9.53 -23.74
N GLN A 72 12.85 -10.55 -23.59
CA GLN A 72 13.18 -11.14 -22.30
C GLN A 72 14.40 -10.45 -21.70
N PHE A 73 14.27 -10.00 -20.46
CA PHE A 73 15.31 -9.35 -19.68
C PHE A 73 15.86 -10.35 -18.67
N ALA A 74 17.17 -10.58 -18.64
CA ALA A 74 17.79 -11.46 -17.65
C ALA A 74 17.76 -10.78 -16.28
N ILE A 75 17.24 -11.48 -15.28
CA ILE A 75 17.10 -11.01 -13.89
C ILE A 75 18.12 -11.73 -13.00
N VAL A 76 18.16 -13.05 -13.13
CA VAL A 76 19.27 -13.88 -12.64
C VAL A 76 19.81 -14.64 -13.84
N SER A 77 21.09 -14.44 -14.15
CA SER A 77 21.71 -14.94 -15.38
C SER A 77 21.54 -16.46 -15.54
N ASN A 78 21.07 -16.89 -16.71
CA ASN A 78 20.76 -18.28 -17.05
C ASN A 78 19.71 -19.00 -16.17
N GLU A 79 19.05 -18.30 -15.23
CA GLU A 79 18.05 -18.88 -14.32
C GLU A 79 16.67 -18.25 -14.54
N LEU A 80 16.55 -16.93 -14.37
CA LEU A 80 15.30 -16.19 -14.30
C LEU A 80 15.30 -14.99 -15.25
N TYR A 81 14.24 -14.88 -16.05
CA TYR A 81 14.01 -13.80 -17.01
C TYR A 81 12.64 -13.16 -16.77
N PHE A 82 12.52 -11.86 -17.08
CA PHE A 82 11.27 -11.10 -17.06
C PHE A 82 10.86 -10.69 -18.49
N MET A 83 9.57 -10.69 -18.79
CA MET A 83 9.04 -10.33 -20.12
C MET A 83 7.64 -9.70 -20.01
N CYS A 84 7.33 -8.69 -20.83
CA CYS A 84 5.98 -8.15 -20.97
C CYS A 84 5.39 -8.52 -22.33
N VAL A 85 4.13 -8.96 -22.41
CA VAL A 85 3.46 -9.36 -23.67
C VAL A 85 2.34 -8.41 -24.06
N ARG A 86 2.12 -8.22 -25.37
CA ARG A 86 1.29 -7.11 -25.88
C ARG A 86 -0.22 -7.27 -25.60
N ASN A 87 -0.75 -8.48 -25.66
CA ASN A 87 -2.19 -8.77 -25.60
C ASN A 87 -2.46 -10.20 -25.10
N GLN A 88 -3.73 -10.50 -24.82
CA GLN A 88 -4.16 -11.81 -24.29
C GLN A 88 -3.98 -12.95 -25.28
N GLU A 89 -4.11 -12.69 -26.59
CA GLU A 89 -3.75 -13.65 -27.65
C GLU A 89 -2.33 -14.16 -27.45
N LYS A 90 -1.37 -13.27 -27.17
CA LYS A 90 0.02 -13.68 -26.94
C LYS A 90 0.22 -14.47 -25.64
N VAL A 91 -0.61 -14.25 -24.62
CA VAL A 91 -0.64 -15.09 -23.40
C VAL A 91 -1.08 -16.51 -23.77
N GLN A 92 -2.16 -16.64 -24.54
CA GLN A 92 -2.71 -17.92 -25.00
C GLN A 92 -1.71 -18.67 -25.90
N GLU A 93 -1.07 -17.99 -26.85
CA GLU A 93 0.01 -18.56 -27.68
C GLU A 93 1.16 -19.12 -26.84
N ILE A 94 1.58 -18.42 -25.78
CA ILE A 94 2.65 -18.88 -24.87
C ILE A 94 2.20 -20.10 -24.07
N GLN A 95 0.96 -20.11 -23.58
CA GLN A 95 0.38 -21.25 -22.85
C GLN A 95 0.22 -22.49 -23.75
N GLU A 96 -0.19 -22.32 -25.01
CA GLU A 96 -0.24 -23.39 -26.01
C GLU A 96 1.15 -23.88 -26.40
N TRP A 97 2.08 -22.98 -26.70
CA TRP A 97 3.47 -23.33 -26.99
C TRP A 97 4.09 -24.12 -25.83
N GLN A 98 3.85 -23.71 -24.58
CA GLN A 98 4.33 -24.42 -23.39
C GLN A 98 3.74 -25.82 -23.26
N ARG A 99 2.45 -26.02 -23.55
CA ARG A 99 1.83 -27.36 -23.58
C ARG A 99 2.48 -28.24 -24.65
N ASN A 100 2.64 -27.71 -25.86
CA ASN A 100 3.18 -28.45 -27.01
C ASN A 100 4.70 -28.72 -26.88
N ASN A 101 5.44 -27.89 -26.14
CA ASN A 101 6.89 -27.99 -25.96
C ASN A 101 7.29 -28.41 -24.53
N ALA A 102 6.37 -28.97 -23.74
CA ALA A 102 6.59 -29.29 -22.33
C ALA A 102 7.85 -30.16 -22.07
N VAL A 103 8.14 -31.10 -22.99
CA VAL A 103 9.37 -31.92 -22.96
C VAL A 103 10.54 -31.19 -23.62
N ALA A 104 10.43 -30.85 -24.92
CA ALA A 104 11.57 -30.41 -25.73
C ALA A 104 12.03 -28.95 -25.56
N GLY A 105 11.19 -28.05 -25.04
CA GLY A 105 11.53 -26.62 -24.92
C GLY A 105 12.57 -26.33 -23.83
N ASP A 106 13.45 -25.34 -24.03
CA ASP A 106 14.50 -24.92 -23.09
C ASP A 106 13.99 -24.10 -21.89
N ARG A 107 12.67 -23.86 -21.82
CA ARG A 107 12.04 -22.84 -20.96
C ARG A 107 10.78 -23.31 -20.29
N ILE A 108 10.48 -22.67 -19.17
CA ILE A 108 9.17 -22.63 -18.53
C ILE A 108 8.70 -21.18 -18.52
N PHE A 109 7.45 -20.95 -18.88
CA PHE A 109 6.76 -19.68 -18.81
C PHE A 109 5.80 -19.67 -17.61
N PHE A 110 5.82 -18.58 -16.86
CA PHE A 110 5.00 -18.38 -15.67
C PHE A 110 4.36 -16.98 -15.72
N CYS A 111 3.04 -16.93 -15.55
CA CYS A 111 2.25 -15.70 -15.43
C CYS A 111 1.15 -16.02 -14.39
N PRO A 112 1.11 -15.32 -13.24
CA PRO A 112 0.11 -15.50 -12.20
C PRO A 112 -0.95 -14.38 -12.20
N ASP A 113 -1.04 -13.57 -13.27
CA ASP A 113 -1.87 -12.35 -13.32
C ASP A 113 -3.37 -12.64 -13.08
N ASP A 114 -3.86 -13.81 -13.52
CA ASP A 114 -5.24 -14.27 -13.26
C ASP A 114 -5.47 -14.73 -11.80
N GLU A 115 -4.41 -15.11 -11.08
CA GLU A 115 -4.47 -15.62 -9.69
C GLU A 115 -4.21 -14.52 -8.65
N LEU A 116 -3.41 -13.51 -8.99
CA LEU A 116 -2.88 -12.52 -8.05
C LEU A 116 -3.34 -11.10 -8.44
N GLN A 117 -4.57 -10.77 -8.06
CA GLN A 117 -5.22 -9.50 -8.41
C GLN A 117 -5.13 -8.47 -7.27
N TYR A 118 -5.07 -7.18 -7.63
CA TYR A 118 -5.19 -6.06 -6.70
C TYR A 118 -6.64 -5.58 -6.69
N PHE A 119 -7.21 -5.35 -5.51
CA PHE A 119 -8.55 -4.82 -5.33
C PHE A 119 -8.45 -3.33 -4.96
N PRO A 120 -8.77 -2.41 -5.89
CA PRO A 120 -8.57 -0.97 -5.67
C PRO A 120 -9.65 -0.37 -4.78
N PHE A 121 -9.29 0.62 -3.98
CA PHE A 121 -10.25 1.46 -3.26
C PHE A 121 -10.82 2.56 -4.15
N CYS A 122 -9.98 3.11 -5.03
CA CYS A 122 -10.32 4.16 -5.98
C CYS A 122 -9.54 3.93 -7.30
N ALA A 123 -8.57 4.78 -7.62
CA ALA A 123 -7.68 4.67 -8.77
C ALA A 123 -6.27 4.17 -8.39
N ASP A 124 -6.02 3.89 -7.12
CA ASP A 124 -4.86 3.10 -6.69
C ASP A 124 -4.86 1.73 -7.37
N PHE A 125 -3.69 1.24 -7.74
CA PHE A 125 -3.55 -0.03 -8.49
C PHE A 125 -2.53 -0.99 -7.85
N GLY A 126 -1.97 -0.62 -6.71
CA GLY A 126 -0.92 -1.35 -6.02
C GLY A 126 -0.16 -0.48 -5.01
N PRO A 127 0.95 -0.99 -4.43
CA PRO A 127 1.52 -2.32 -4.70
C PRO A 127 0.62 -3.46 -4.21
N MET A 128 0.87 -4.67 -4.72
CA MET A 128 0.28 -5.90 -4.18
C MET A 128 0.56 -6.02 -2.68
N ASN A 129 -0.41 -6.51 -1.90
CA ASN A 129 -0.24 -6.67 -0.46
C ASN A 129 0.76 -7.80 -0.09
N PHE A 130 1.15 -7.89 1.18
CA PHE A 130 2.15 -8.85 1.63
C PHE A 130 1.70 -10.31 1.52
N GLY A 131 0.40 -10.59 1.69
CA GLY A 131 -0.17 -11.92 1.45
C GLY A 131 -0.01 -12.36 0.00
N THR A 132 -0.36 -11.49 -0.95
CA THR A 132 -0.17 -11.72 -2.38
C THR A 132 1.30 -11.81 -2.77
N THR A 133 2.16 -10.98 -2.17
CA THR A 133 3.62 -11.04 -2.37
C THR A 133 4.20 -12.37 -1.87
N TYR A 134 3.75 -12.86 -0.73
CA TYR A 134 4.13 -14.17 -0.20
C TYR A 134 3.68 -15.31 -1.12
N ARG A 135 2.44 -15.27 -1.63
CA ARG A 135 1.93 -16.24 -2.62
C ARG A 135 2.77 -16.24 -3.89
N PHE A 136 3.07 -15.06 -4.45
CA PHE A 136 3.96 -14.92 -5.60
C PHE A 136 5.32 -15.57 -5.35
N ILE A 137 5.96 -15.29 -4.21
CA ILE A 137 7.27 -15.87 -3.86
C ILE A 137 7.19 -17.40 -3.80
N CYS A 138 6.14 -17.97 -3.18
CA CYS A 138 5.93 -19.41 -3.13
C CYS A 138 5.74 -20.04 -4.52
N MET A 139 4.93 -19.41 -5.37
CA MET A 139 4.67 -19.86 -6.75
C MET A 139 5.95 -19.78 -7.60
N LEU A 140 6.69 -18.68 -7.51
CA LEU A 140 7.94 -18.47 -8.24
C LEU A 140 9.02 -19.48 -7.79
N ARG A 141 9.16 -19.73 -6.48
CA ARG A 141 10.06 -20.76 -5.93
C ARG A 141 9.75 -22.13 -6.53
N ALA A 142 8.48 -22.56 -6.49
CA ALA A 142 8.05 -23.84 -7.06
C ALA A 142 8.33 -23.95 -8.59
N LYS A 143 8.19 -22.84 -9.32
CA LYS A 143 8.53 -22.77 -10.76
C LYS A 143 10.03 -22.79 -11.03
N LEU A 144 10.84 -22.15 -10.19
CA LEU A 144 12.31 -22.22 -10.26
C LEU A 144 12.82 -23.63 -9.95
N ASP A 145 12.27 -24.31 -8.93
CA ASP A 145 12.59 -25.71 -8.62
C ASP A 145 12.15 -26.66 -9.74
N GLN A 146 11.02 -26.39 -10.41
CA GLN A 146 10.60 -27.11 -11.62
C GLN A 146 11.58 -26.89 -12.77
N ALA A 147 11.97 -25.64 -13.03
CA ALA A 147 12.90 -25.27 -14.10
C ALA A 147 14.27 -25.92 -13.89
N LYS A 148 14.82 -25.82 -12.67
CA LYS A 148 16.10 -26.42 -12.25
C LYS A 148 16.11 -27.94 -12.44
N ARG A 149 15.07 -28.65 -12.00
CA ARG A 149 14.97 -30.13 -12.18
C ARG A 149 14.89 -30.57 -13.64
N LEU A 150 14.39 -29.71 -14.52
CA LEU A 150 14.25 -30.00 -15.95
C LEU A 150 15.40 -29.43 -16.81
N GLY A 151 16.38 -28.74 -16.21
CA GLY A 151 17.46 -28.07 -16.95
C GLY A 151 16.97 -26.88 -17.80
N LYS A 152 15.84 -26.26 -17.43
CA LYS A 152 15.18 -25.19 -18.18
C LYS A 152 15.36 -23.83 -17.52
N LYS A 153 15.19 -22.76 -18.30
CA LYS A 153 15.15 -21.36 -17.84
C LYS A 153 13.73 -20.96 -17.46
N LEU A 154 13.54 -20.19 -16.39
CA LEU A 154 12.24 -19.63 -16.05
C LEU A 154 12.06 -18.24 -16.68
N VAL A 155 10.94 -18.04 -17.36
CA VAL A 155 10.48 -16.73 -17.85
C VAL A 155 9.22 -16.35 -17.09
N TYR A 156 9.36 -15.44 -16.12
CA TYR A 156 8.22 -14.74 -15.55
C TYR A 156 7.74 -13.71 -16.57
N PHE A 157 6.46 -13.75 -16.93
CA PHE A 157 5.86 -12.79 -17.83
C PHE A 157 4.50 -12.29 -17.35
N THR A 158 4.09 -11.15 -17.89
CA THR A 158 2.88 -10.40 -17.54
C THR A 158 2.39 -9.59 -18.75
N MET A 159 1.19 -9.05 -18.70
CA MET A 159 0.67 -8.10 -19.68
C MET A 159 1.50 -6.79 -19.74
N ALA A 160 1.61 -6.21 -20.93
CA ALA A 160 2.41 -5.00 -21.18
C ALA A 160 1.69 -3.68 -20.90
N ASP A 161 0.45 -3.70 -20.40
CA ASP A 161 -0.19 -2.51 -19.87
C ASP A 161 0.58 -1.95 -18.67
N ALA A 162 0.28 -0.72 -18.27
CA ALA A 162 1.09 0.00 -17.30
C ALA A 162 0.90 -0.44 -15.84
N VAL A 163 -0.26 -1.01 -15.51
CA VAL A 163 -0.59 -1.48 -14.17
C VAL A 163 0.05 -2.84 -13.94
N SER A 164 -0.26 -3.83 -14.79
CA SER A 164 0.21 -5.21 -14.65
C SER A 164 1.74 -5.28 -14.62
N ARG A 165 2.41 -4.61 -15.58
CA ARG A 165 3.89 -4.61 -15.63
C ARG A 165 4.55 -3.93 -14.44
N THR A 166 3.91 -2.94 -13.80
CA THR A 166 4.45 -2.24 -12.63
C THR A 166 4.31 -3.12 -11.38
N ASN A 167 3.15 -3.76 -11.17
CA ASN A 167 2.95 -4.71 -10.08
C ASN A 167 3.84 -5.94 -10.22
N ALA A 168 3.95 -6.50 -11.43
CA ALA A 168 4.82 -7.63 -11.72
C ALA A 168 6.30 -7.33 -11.48
N ALA A 169 6.79 -6.17 -11.93
CA ALA A 169 8.14 -5.69 -11.62
C ALA A 169 8.35 -5.53 -10.11
N CYS A 170 7.35 -5.01 -9.38
CA CYS A 170 7.41 -4.85 -7.93
C CYS A 170 7.49 -6.21 -7.21
N LEU A 171 6.60 -7.15 -7.52
CA LEU A 171 6.61 -8.52 -6.99
C LEU A 171 7.97 -9.20 -7.20
N LEU A 172 8.56 -9.04 -8.39
CA LEU A 172 9.87 -9.58 -8.73
C LEU A 172 11.02 -8.94 -7.92
N VAL A 173 11.01 -7.62 -7.74
CA VAL A 173 11.99 -6.91 -6.90
C VAL A 173 11.86 -7.36 -5.43
N LEU A 174 10.63 -7.45 -4.92
CA LEU A 174 10.37 -7.91 -3.56
C LEU A 174 10.81 -9.36 -3.33
N TYR A 175 10.66 -10.25 -4.32
CA TYR A 175 11.25 -11.59 -4.28
C TYR A 175 12.78 -11.55 -4.15
N LEU A 176 13.47 -10.71 -4.92
CA LEU A 176 14.94 -10.62 -4.87
C LEU A 176 15.44 -10.11 -3.50
N VAL A 177 14.75 -9.13 -2.89
CA VAL A 177 15.07 -8.63 -1.54
C VAL A 177 14.74 -9.65 -0.45
N MET A 178 13.52 -10.22 -0.49
CA MET A 178 13.02 -11.08 0.59
C MET A 178 13.60 -12.49 0.55
N GLU A 179 13.65 -13.14 -0.62
CA GLU A 179 14.15 -14.51 -0.78
C GLU A 179 15.65 -14.55 -1.09
N ARG A 180 16.12 -13.77 -2.06
CA ARG A 180 17.51 -13.85 -2.57
C ARG A 180 18.50 -12.98 -1.81
N GLY A 181 18.05 -12.11 -0.92
CA GLY A 181 18.89 -11.28 -0.05
C GLY A 181 19.63 -10.16 -0.78
N PHE A 182 19.13 -9.72 -1.94
CA PHE A 182 19.68 -8.57 -2.67
C PHE A 182 19.33 -7.28 -1.93
N ARG A 183 20.18 -6.25 -2.02
CA ARG A 183 19.76 -4.89 -1.64
C ARG A 183 18.72 -4.35 -2.63
N ALA A 184 17.92 -3.37 -2.22
CA ALA A 184 16.87 -2.78 -3.03
C ALA A 184 17.36 -2.25 -4.39
N GLU A 185 18.53 -1.58 -4.43
CA GLU A 185 19.14 -1.10 -5.68
C GLU A 185 19.58 -2.26 -6.60
N GLU A 186 20.12 -3.33 -6.01
CA GLU A 186 20.61 -4.51 -6.75
C GLU A 186 19.44 -5.31 -7.34
N ALA A 187 18.35 -5.43 -6.59
CA ALA A 187 17.10 -6.01 -7.06
C ALA A 187 16.45 -5.19 -8.19
N MET A 188 16.57 -3.85 -8.15
CA MET A 188 16.03 -2.94 -9.17
C MET A 188 16.92 -2.83 -10.43
N GLN A 189 18.23 -3.11 -10.32
CA GLN A 189 19.19 -2.90 -11.40
C GLN A 189 18.84 -3.64 -12.72
N PRO A 190 18.41 -4.92 -12.73
CA PRO A 190 18.03 -5.62 -13.97
C PRO A 190 16.79 -5.03 -14.67
N LEU A 191 15.99 -4.25 -13.94
CA LEU A 191 14.77 -3.58 -14.37
C LEU A 191 14.96 -2.08 -14.61
N THR A 192 16.22 -1.62 -14.65
CA THR A 192 16.58 -0.24 -14.98
C THR A 192 16.90 -0.14 -16.47
N PHE A 193 16.30 0.84 -17.15
CA PHE A 193 16.34 0.98 -18.60
C PHE A 193 16.72 2.39 -19.05
N ALA A 194 17.27 2.52 -20.25
CA ALA A 194 17.57 3.81 -20.86
C ALA A 194 16.29 4.56 -21.28
N GLY A 195 16.22 5.85 -20.96
CA GLY A 195 15.09 6.73 -21.30
C GLY A 195 14.07 6.83 -20.16
N LYS A 196 12.78 7.01 -20.51
CA LYS A 196 11.70 7.08 -19.53
C LYS A 196 11.47 5.70 -18.88
N SER A 197 11.33 5.67 -17.56
CA SER A 197 10.91 4.47 -16.81
C SER A 197 9.63 3.87 -17.42
N PRO A 198 9.57 2.55 -17.69
CA PRO A 198 8.33 1.90 -18.09
C PRO A 198 7.39 1.66 -16.90
N TRP A 199 7.88 1.78 -15.67
CA TRP A 199 7.14 1.62 -14.42
C TRP A 199 6.40 2.91 -14.05
N LEU A 200 5.16 2.77 -13.60
CA LEU A 200 4.38 3.86 -13.00
C LEU A 200 4.84 4.17 -11.57
N GLY A 201 4.52 5.36 -11.08
CA GLY A 201 4.43 5.61 -9.65
C GLY A 201 3.10 5.09 -9.09
N TYR A 202 3.12 4.52 -7.88
CA TYR A 202 1.91 4.19 -7.14
C TYR A 202 1.33 5.45 -6.48
N ARG A 203 0.07 5.73 -6.76
CA ARG A 203 -0.72 6.79 -6.11
C ARG A 203 -1.34 6.30 -4.80
N ASP A 204 -2.02 7.19 -4.08
CA ASP A 204 -2.86 6.85 -2.94
C ASP A 204 -4.29 6.45 -3.35
N ALA A 205 -5.03 5.94 -2.37
CA ALA A 205 -6.40 5.47 -2.47
C ALA A 205 -7.47 6.59 -2.36
N SER A 206 -7.10 7.86 -2.56
CA SER A 206 -8.05 8.97 -2.56
C SER A 206 -8.60 9.27 -3.96
N PHE A 207 -9.78 9.91 -4.00
CA PHE A 207 -10.41 10.44 -5.21
C PHE A 207 -9.73 11.71 -5.75
N GLN A 208 -8.68 12.21 -5.10
CA GLN A 208 -8.03 13.47 -5.45
C GLN A 208 -7.06 13.31 -6.64
N PRO A 209 -6.63 14.42 -7.27
CA PRO A 209 -5.51 14.41 -8.22
C PRO A 209 -4.22 13.88 -7.57
N VAL A 210 -3.36 13.22 -8.36
CA VAL A 210 -2.11 12.66 -7.86
C VAL A 210 -1.11 13.78 -7.54
N THR A 211 -0.81 13.99 -6.25
CA THR A 211 0.26 14.88 -5.77
C THR A 211 1.56 14.13 -5.49
N PHE A 212 1.45 12.85 -5.11
CA PHE A 212 2.55 11.99 -4.69
C PHE A 212 2.58 10.69 -5.49
N GLU A 213 3.79 10.31 -5.94
CA GLU A 213 4.07 9.02 -6.56
C GLU A 213 5.10 8.25 -5.75
N LEU A 214 4.76 7.03 -5.34
CA LEU A 214 5.66 6.09 -4.68
C LEU A 214 6.30 5.13 -5.70
N LYS A 215 7.62 4.93 -5.64
CA LYS A 215 8.33 4.07 -6.61
C LYS A 215 8.52 2.65 -6.10
N ILE A 216 8.74 1.70 -7.01
CA ILE A 216 9.12 0.31 -6.68
C ILE A 216 10.35 0.29 -5.75
N LEU A 217 11.35 1.13 -6.00
CA LEU A 217 12.55 1.25 -5.17
C LEU A 217 12.25 1.75 -3.75
N ASP A 218 11.29 2.66 -3.59
CA ASP A 218 10.89 3.18 -2.26
C ASP A 218 10.30 2.05 -1.40
N ILE A 219 9.45 1.20 -2.01
CA ILE A 219 8.87 0.02 -1.36
C ILE A 219 9.97 -1.02 -1.05
N ALA A 220 10.85 -1.30 -2.01
CA ALA A 220 11.92 -2.28 -1.87
C ALA A 220 12.88 -1.95 -0.72
N ARG A 221 13.26 -0.67 -0.58
CA ARG A 221 14.07 -0.18 0.55
C ARG A 221 13.34 -0.29 1.88
N GLY A 222 12.05 0.08 1.92
CA GLY A 222 11.22 -0.08 3.12
C GLY A 222 11.12 -1.54 3.56
N VAL A 223 11.06 -2.48 2.61
CA VAL A 223 11.05 -3.92 2.88
C VAL A 223 12.42 -4.45 3.31
N GLU A 224 13.51 -3.99 2.71
CA GLU A 224 14.88 -4.32 3.13
C GLU A 224 15.12 -3.91 4.59
N LEU A 225 14.73 -2.67 4.95
CA LEU A 225 14.83 -2.14 6.30
C LEU A 225 13.87 -2.84 7.28
N ALA A 226 12.63 -3.13 6.86
CA ALA A 226 11.69 -3.90 7.66
C ALA A 226 12.20 -5.33 7.95
N LYS A 227 12.84 -5.97 6.96
CA LYS A 227 13.47 -7.29 7.10
C LYS A 227 14.68 -7.24 8.04
N SER A 228 15.55 -6.23 7.93
CA SER A 228 16.73 -6.11 8.82
C SER A 228 16.35 -5.87 10.29
N HIS A 229 15.19 -5.25 10.54
CA HIS A 229 14.61 -5.09 11.88
C HIS A 229 13.64 -6.21 12.30
N GLY A 230 13.43 -7.25 11.48
CA GLY A 230 12.59 -8.40 11.78
C GLY A 230 11.08 -8.12 11.80
N LEU A 231 10.63 -7.01 11.20
CA LEU A 231 9.22 -6.64 11.07
C LEU A 231 8.48 -7.51 10.05
N VAL A 232 9.20 -7.99 9.03
CA VAL A 232 8.74 -9.00 8.07
C VAL A 232 9.73 -10.16 7.99
N ASP A 233 9.18 -11.34 7.81
CA ASP A 233 9.90 -12.60 7.65
C ASP A 233 9.00 -13.56 6.86
N LEU A 234 9.57 -14.31 5.92
CA LEU A 234 8.83 -15.29 5.12
C LEU A 234 8.62 -16.62 5.86
N GLU A 235 9.55 -17.03 6.74
CA GLU A 235 9.51 -18.36 7.35
C GLU A 235 8.39 -18.50 8.40
N SER A 236 8.13 -17.43 9.15
CA SER A 236 7.12 -17.38 10.21
C SER A 236 5.90 -16.52 9.86
N PHE A 237 5.65 -16.28 8.57
CA PHE A 237 4.45 -15.62 8.09
C PHE A 237 3.27 -16.59 8.01
N ASP A 238 2.17 -16.23 8.68
CA ASP A 238 0.92 -16.99 8.65
C ASP A 238 -0.03 -16.36 7.62
N ILE A 239 0.01 -16.88 6.39
CA ILE A 239 -0.85 -16.43 5.28
C ILE A 239 -2.34 -16.63 5.59
N GLU A 240 -2.73 -17.71 6.29
CA GLU A 240 -4.14 -17.98 6.62
C GLU A 240 -4.67 -16.95 7.62
N LEU A 241 -3.86 -16.59 8.63
CA LEU A 241 -4.19 -15.52 9.56
C LEU A 241 -4.18 -14.16 8.87
N TYR A 242 -3.22 -13.88 7.99
CA TYR A 242 -3.17 -12.61 7.26
C TYR A 242 -4.43 -12.40 6.42
N GLU A 243 -4.83 -13.38 5.60
CA GLU A 243 -6.03 -13.29 4.75
C GLU A 243 -7.34 -13.25 5.56
N TYR A 244 -7.39 -13.95 6.70
CA TYR A 244 -8.48 -13.81 7.66
C TYR A 244 -8.57 -12.36 8.16
N CYS A 245 -7.44 -11.71 8.46
CA CYS A 245 -7.43 -10.36 9.00
C CYS A 245 -7.70 -9.29 7.93
N ASP A 246 -7.20 -9.49 6.71
CA ASP A 246 -7.40 -8.61 5.53
C ASP A 246 -8.88 -8.54 5.12
N HIS A 247 -9.61 -9.65 5.20
CA HIS A 247 -10.99 -9.72 4.73
C HIS A 247 -11.94 -8.75 5.48
N PRO A 248 -12.64 -7.83 4.78
CA PRO A 248 -13.45 -6.78 5.43
C PRO A 248 -14.59 -7.29 6.32
N SER A 249 -15.19 -8.42 5.99
CA SER A 249 -16.23 -9.07 6.81
C SER A 249 -15.71 -9.80 8.06
N MET A 250 -14.39 -10.00 8.16
CA MET A 250 -13.78 -10.87 9.19
C MET A 250 -13.00 -10.08 10.23
N ALA A 251 -12.21 -9.07 9.82
CA ALA A 251 -11.55 -8.15 10.76
C ALA A 251 -11.14 -6.78 10.17
N ASP A 252 -10.85 -6.67 8.87
CA ASP A 252 -10.32 -5.43 8.23
C ASP A 252 -9.14 -4.81 9.01
N LEU A 253 -8.09 -5.59 9.20
CA LEU A 253 -7.12 -5.42 10.27
C LEU A 253 -5.76 -5.99 9.88
N HIS A 254 -4.67 -5.33 10.25
CA HIS A 254 -3.31 -5.76 9.92
C HIS A 254 -2.30 -5.42 11.02
N VAL A 255 -1.40 -6.34 11.31
CA VAL A 255 -0.24 -6.10 12.18
C VAL A 255 0.85 -5.39 11.37
N ILE A 256 0.97 -4.06 11.53
CA ILE A 256 1.98 -3.25 10.84
C ILE A 256 3.36 -3.37 11.50
N VAL A 257 3.38 -3.43 12.84
CA VAL A 257 4.62 -3.58 13.62
C VAL A 257 4.42 -4.71 14.61
N PRO A 258 4.99 -5.91 14.36
CA PRO A 258 4.85 -7.06 15.25
C PRO A 258 5.23 -6.72 16.70
N GLY A 259 4.32 -7.01 17.64
CA GLY A 259 4.53 -6.70 19.06
C GLY A 259 4.35 -5.23 19.46
N LYS A 260 4.00 -4.32 18.53
CA LYS A 260 3.70 -2.91 18.85
C LYS A 260 2.38 -2.40 18.27
N PHE A 261 2.16 -2.51 16.97
CA PHE A 261 1.01 -1.88 16.32
C PHE A 261 0.22 -2.79 15.38
N LEU A 262 -1.09 -2.58 15.45
CA LEU A 262 -2.08 -3.13 14.58
C LEU A 262 -2.95 -1.98 14.07
N ALA A 263 -3.17 -1.91 12.76
CA ALA A 263 -4.06 -0.95 12.11
C ALA A 263 -5.37 -1.65 11.73
N MET A 264 -6.51 -0.99 11.93
CA MET A 264 -7.82 -1.59 11.62
C MET A 264 -8.88 -0.55 11.27
N LYS A 265 -9.93 -0.97 10.56
CA LYS A 265 -11.15 -0.19 10.39
C LYS A 265 -11.84 0.10 11.73
N GLY A 266 -12.48 1.25 11.85
CA GLY A 266 -13.20 1.64 13.06
C GLY A 266 -14.38 0.70 13.37
N PRO A 267 -14.54 0.24 14.62
CA PRO A 267 -15.76 -0.45 15.05
C PRO A 267 -16.96 0.51 15.07
N HIS A 268 -18.16 -0.07 15.07
CA HIS A 268 -19.42 0.64 15.31
C HIS A 268 -20.15 0.01 16.52
N ALA A 269 -21.08 0.74 17.15
CA ALA A 269 -21.79 0.29 18.36
C ALA A 269 -22.45 -1.11 18.25
N ARG A 270 -22.77 -1.57 17.03
CA ARG A 270 -23.23 -2.93 16.72
C ARG A 270 -22.67 -3.39 15.38
N SER A 271 -22.62 -4.70 15.16
CA SER A 271 -22.31 -5.25 13.84
C SER A 271 -23.52 -5.12 12.90
N TYR A 272 -23.29 -4.69 11.66
CA TYR A 272 -24.32 -4.61 10.61
C TYR A 272 -23.70 -4.64 9.21
N PHE A 273 -24.54 -4.75 8.18
CA PHE A 273 -24.16 -4.72 6.77
C PHE A 273 -24.86 -3.55 6.07
N LYS A 274 -24.12 -2.74 5.31
CA LYS A 274 -24.65 -1.63 4.50
C LYS A 274 -23.77 -1.48 3.25
N TYR A 275 -24.37 -1.33 2.07
CA TYR A 275 -23.68 -1.11 0.79
C TYR A 275 -22.57 -2.11 0.44
N GLY A 276 -22.80 -3.41 0.65
CA GLY A 276 -21.76 -4.42 0.40
C GLY A 276 -20.69 -4.52 1.49
N VAL A 277 -20.71 -3.63 2.48
CA VAL A 277 -19.67 -3.49 3.50
C VAL A 277 -20.19 -3.94 4.87
N HIS A 278 -19.39 -4.74 5.55
CA HIS A 278 -19.61 -5.09 6.95
C HIS A 278 -19.02 -4.02 7.87
N PHE A 279 -19.77 -3.72 8.93
CA PHE A 279 -19.35 -2.91 10.06
C PHE A 279 -19.41 -3.81 11.29
N LEU A 280 -18.36 -3.78 12.13
CA LEU A 280 -18.14 -4.76 13.18
C LEU A 280 -18.19 -4.10 14.56
N ALA A 281 -18.81 -4.77 15.54
CA ALA A 281 -18.84 -4.32 16.93
C ALA A 281 -17.47 -4.47 17.63
N PRO A 282 -17.15 -3.65 18.66
CA PRO A 282 -15.95 -3.84 19.49
C PRO A 282 -15.76 -5.28 19.98
N SER A 283 -16.84 -5.95 20.38
CA SER A 283 -16.81 -7.33 20.90
C SER A 283 -16.34 -8.38 19.89
N HIS A 284 -16.49 -8.12 18.59
CA HIS A 284 -15.97 -8.98 17.53
C HIS A 284 -14.43 -9.07 17.56
N TYR A 285 -13.77 -8.04 18.07
CA TYR A 285 -12.31 -7.95 18.11
C TYR A 285 -11.68 -8.58 19.35
N PHE A 286 -12.45 -8.91 20.40
CA PHE A 286 -11.88 -9.29 21.70
C PHE A 286 -10.95 -10.51 21.64
N ASP A 287 -11.32 -11.57 20.92
CA ASP A 287 -10.52 -12.80 20.89
C ASP A 287 -9.31 -12.69 19.95
N ILE A 288 -9.41 -11.91 18.87
CA ILE A 288 -8.27 -11.61 17.99
C ILE A 288 -7.29 -10.63 18.66
N PHE A 289 -7.78 -9.67 19.45
CA PHE A 289 -6.96 -8.79 20.29
C PHE A 289 -6.22 -9.57 21.37
N LYS A 290 -6.90 -10.48 22.09
CA LYS A 290 -6.25 -11.39 23.04
C LYS A 290 -5.19 -12.28 22.35
N LYS A 291 -5.47 -12.79 21.15
CA LYS A 291 -4.51 -13.58 20.35
C LYS A 291 -3.25 -12.77 20.00
N PHE A 292 -3.39 -11.49 19.65
CA PHE A 292 -2.25 -10.61 19.34
C PHE A 292 -1.59 -9.96 20.58
N GLY A 293 -2.15 -10.12 21.78
CA GLY A 293 -1.64 -9.46 22.98
C GLY A 293 -1.84 -7.94 22.97
N VAL A 294 -2.96 -7.48 22.42
CA VAL A 294 -3.37 -6.07 22.46
C VAL A 294 -3.67 -5.67 23.90
N SER A 295 -3.04 -4.60 24.39
CA SER A 295 -3.34 -3.99 25.70
C SER A 295 -4.20 -2.73 25.58
N ALA A 296 -4.19 -2.07 24.42
CA ALA A 296 -4.90 -0.81 24.22
C ALA A 296 -5.51 -0.63 22.83
N VAL A 297 -6.58 0.17 22.79
CA VAL A 297 -7.21 0.70 21.58
C VAL A 297 -7.00 2.21 21.53
N VAL A 298 -6.62 2.73 20.36
CA VAL A 298 -6.50 4.17 20.07
C VAL A 298 -7.49 4.52 18.96
N ARG A 299 -8.43 5.41 19.28
CA ARG A 299 -9.43 5.96 18.37
C ARG A 299 -8.99 7.34 17.89
N LEU A 300 -8.87 7.50 16.56
CA LEU A 300 -8.42 8.73 15.90
C LEU A 300 -9.56 9.51 15.22
N ASN A 301 -10.79 9.00 15.31
CA ASN A 301 -11.99 9.58 14.70
C ASN A 301 -13.08 9.83 15.75
N GLU A 302 -14.10 10.59 15.36
CA GLU A 302 -15.32 10.79 16.14
C GLU A 302 -15.91 9.48 16.66
N GLU A 303 -16.58 9.54 17.81
CA GLU A 303 -17.18 8.39 18.47
C GLU A 303 -18.22 7.67 17.59
N GLN A 304 -18.05 6.35 17.41
CA GLN A 304 -18.99 5.47 16.68
C GLN A 304 -19.47 4.28 17.53
N TYR A 305 -18.93 4.15 18.74
CA TYR A 305 -19.18 3.08 19.72
C TYR A 305 -18.73 3.59 21.10
N ASP A 306 -19.34 3.11 22.20
CA ASP A 306 -18.86 3.47 23.54
C ASP A 306 -17.50 2.81 23.83
N ALA A 307 -16.49 3.64 24.11
CA ALA A 307 -15.15 3.23 24.51
C ALA A 307 -15.12 2.30 25.74
N ASN A 308 -16.11 2.37 26.64
CA ASN A 308 -16.20 1.51 27.81
C ASN A 308 -16.35 0.03 27.45
N VAL A 309 -16.94 -0.29 26.28
CA VAL A 309 -17.05 -1.68 25.79
C VAL A 309 -15.67 -2.36 25.67
N PHE A 310 -14.61 -1.61 25.36
CA PHE A 310 -13.24 -2.13 25.38
C PHE A 310 -12.64 -2.15 26.80
N ARG A 311 -12.92 -1.13 27.62
CA ARG A 311 -12.43 -1.02 29.01
C ARG A 311 -12.94 -2.17 29.88
N ASP A 312 -14.23 -2.46 29.80
CA ASP A 312 -14.89 -3.55 30.53
C ASP A 312 -14.39 -4.94 30.06
N ALA A 313 -13.92 -5.03 28.81
CA ALA A 313 -13.28 -6.23 28.27
C ALA A 313 -11.78 -6.35 28.61
N GLY A 314 -11.22 -5.41 29.36
CA GLY A 314 -9.84 -5.41 29.85
C GLY A 314 -8.81 -4.72 28.95
N PHE A 315 -9.24 -3.92 27.97
CA PHE A 315 -8.36 -3.14 27.11
C PHE A 315 -8.36 -1.65 27.51
N ASN A 316 -7.19 -1.04 27.64
CA ASN A 316 -7.09 0.40 27.77
C ASN A 316 -7.67 1.08 26.51
N HIS A 317 -8.26 2.26 26.64
CA HIS A 317 -8.85 2.97 25.50
C HIS A 317 -8.55 4.46 25.56
N TYR A 318 -7.98 4.98 24.48
CA TYR A 318 -7.53 6.36 24.31
C TYR A 318 -8.20 7.01 23.10
N ASP A 319 -8.73 8.21 23.31
CA ASP A 319 -9.21 9.10 22.26
C ASP A 319 -8.13 10.12 21.92
N ILE A 320 -7.61 10.03 20.69
CA ILE A 320 -6.60 10.95 20.13
C ILE A 320 -7.12 11.43 18.77
N VAL A 321 -8.27 12.12 18.82
CA VAL A 321 -9.07 12.46 17.64
C VAL A 321 -8.47 13.65 16.89
N PHE A 322 -8.43 13.56 15.57
CA PHE A 322 -8.16 14.69 14.67
C PHE A 322 -8.89 14.51 13.33
N ASP A 323 -9.09 15.62 12.62
CA ASP A 323 -9.99 15.72 11.46
C ASP A 323 -9.63 14.75 10.32
N ASP A 324 -10.64 14.26 9.59
CA ASP A 324 -10.38 13.33 8.49
C ASP A 324 -9.64 13.99 7.32
N CYS A 325 -8.80 13.21 6.65
CA CYS A 325 -7.92 13.68 5.57
C CYS A 325 -6.92 14.81 5.94
N THR A 326 -6.78 15.18 7.22
CA THR A 326 -5.78 16.15 7.70
C THR A 326 -4.53 15.47 8.28
N VAL A 327 -3.63 16.25 8.86
CA VAL A 327 -2.36 15.82 9.49
C VAL A 327 -2.39 16.10 10.99
N PRO A 328 -1.70 15.29 11.83
CA PRO A 328 -1.74 15.48 13.28
C PRO A 328 -0.98 16.74 13.71
N ASP A 329 -1.58 17.49 14.65
CA ASP A 329 -0.95 18.62 15.32
C ASP A 329 -0.02 18.15 16.48
N GLN A 330 0.64 19.10 17.15
CA GLN A 330 1.56 18.76 18.23
C GLN A 330 0.88 18.09 19.44
N ALA A 331 -0.37 18.46 19.78
CA ALA A 331 -1.08 17.87 20.90
C ALA A 331 -1.44 16.39 20.63
N VAL A 332 -1.85 16.09 19.38
CA VAL A 332 -2.05 14.72 18.89
C VAL A 332 -0.75 13.91 18.95
N LEU A 333 0.38 14.51 18.52
CA LEU A 333 1.69 13.85 18.58
C LEU A 333 2.12 13.56 20.03
N ASP A 334 1.96 14.52 20.95
CA ASP A 334 2.35 14.35 22.35
C ASP A 334 1.54 13.25 23.04
N ALA A 335 0.22 13.23 22.83
CA ALA A 335 -0.68 12.18 23.30
C ALA A 335 -0.35 10.81 22.69
N TRP A 336 0.00 10.77 21.40
CA TRP A 336 0.43 9.55 20.71
C TRP A 336 1.73 8.99 21.31
N TRP A 337 2.75 9.82 21.53
CA TRP A 337 4.02 9.38 22.10
C TRP A 337 3.89 8.93 23.56
N GLU A 338 3.06 9.60 24.38
CA GLU A 338 2.77 9.15 25.75
C GLU A 338 2.08 7.79 25.76
N THR A 339 1.04 7.62 24.94
CA THR A 339 0.31 6.34 24.79
C THR A 339 1.26 5.22 24.36
N CYS A 340 2.14 5.49 23.38
CA CYS A 340 3.15 4.55 22.91
C CYS A 340 4.14 4.13 24.01
N ARG A 341 4.56 5.04 24.91
CA ARG A 341 5.50 4.73 26.00
C ARG A 341 4.82 4.00 27.16
N LYS A 342 3.57 4.35 27.45
CA LYS A 342 2.77 3.78 28.54
C LYS A 342 2.44 2.31 28.29
N GLU A 343 1.92 1.98 27.11
CA GLU A 343 1.46 0.64 26.78
C GLU A 343 2.59 -0.37 26.55
N LYS A 344 2.41 -1.58 27.08
CA LYS A 344 3.40 -2.68 27.02
C LYS A 344 2.98 -3.85 26.12
N GLY A 345 1.68 -3.96 25.81
CA GLY A 345 1.17 -4.86 24.78
C GLY A 345 1.12 -4.17 23.42
N MET A 346 0.44 -4.82 22.48
CA MET A 346 0.13 -4.18 21.19
C MET A 346 -0.94 -3.10 21.36
N ILE A 347 -0.84 -2.06 20.53
CA ILE A 347 -1.84 -1.00 20.41
C ILE A 347 -2.61 -1.22 19.10
N ALA A 348 -3.92 -1.39 19.20
CA ALA A 348 -4.84 -1.40 18.07
C ALA A 348 -5.27 0.03 17.73
N VAL A 349 -4.88 0.53 16.56
CA VAL A 349 -5.08 1.91 16.14
C VAL A 349 -6.12 1.96 15.02
N HIS A 350 -7.12 2.84 15.13
CA HIS A 350 -8.13 2.99 14.09
C HIS A 350 -8.55 4.45 13.86
N CYS A 351 -9.02 4.72 12.65
CA CYS A 351 -9.83 5.89 12.32
C CYS A 351 -11.18 5.39 11.74
N LYS A 352 -11.79 6.08 10.76
CA LYS A 352 -12.95 5.54 10.02
C LYS A 352 -12.57 4.26 9.27
N ALA A 353 -11.63 4.36 8.32
CA ALA A 353 -11.17 3.22 7.49
C ALA A 353 -9.89 2.53 8.00
N GLY A 354 -9.17 3.12 8.97
CA GLY A 354 -7.90 2.57 9.43
C GLY A 354 -6.74 2.71 8.43
N LEU A 355 -6.79 3.71 7.55
CA LEU A 355 -5.86 3.89 6.43
C LEU A 355 -5.02 5.17 6.57
N GLY A 356 -5.64 6.35 6.43
CA GLY A 356 -4.94 7.64 6.43
C GLY A 356 -4.32 8.02 7.79
N ARG A 357 -5.15 8.57 8.69
CA ARG A 357 -4.76 8.99 10.06
C ARG A 357 -4.00 7.91 10.82
N THR A 358 -4.50 6.68 10.78
CA THR A 358 -3.87 5.48 11.38
C THR A 358 -2.49 5.17 10.80
N GLY A 359 -2.37 5.14 9.47
CA GLY A 359 -1.09 4.90 8.80
C GLY A 359 -0.07 5.99 9.12
N THR A 360 -0.50 7.24 9.17
CA THR A 360 0.36 8.40 9.46
C THR A 360 1.06 8.28 10.82
N LEU A 361 0.30 8.05 11.91
CA LEU A 361 0.89 7.94 13.25
C LEU A 361 1.81 6.72 13.41
N ILE A 362 1.48 5.59 12.77
CA ILE A 362 2.34 4.39 12.76
C ILE A 362 3.62 4.64 11.94
N CYS A 363 3.53 5.33 10.80
CA CYS A 363 4.70 5.70 9.98
C CYS A 363 5.65 6.64 10.72
N LEU A 364 5.14 7.66 11.43
CA LEU A 364 5.98 8.52 12.27
C LEU A 364 6.77 7.70 13.30
N TRP A 365 6.14 6.70 13.93
CA TRP A 365 6.83 5.81 14.87
C TRP A 365 7.88 4.93 14.15
N LEU A 366 7.59 4.40 12.96
CA LEU A 366 8.55 3.63 12.16
C LEU A 366 9.79 4.47 11.78
N MET A 367 9.58 5.70 11.32
CA MET A 367 10.63 6.67 11.01
C MET A 367 11.47 6.97 12.25
N ARG A 368 10.81 7.22 13.39
CA ARG A 368 11.47 7.58 14.65
C ARG A 368 12.22 6.41 15.31
N LYS A 369 11.68 5.18 15.23
CA LYS A 369 12.26 3.96 15.82
C LYS A 369 13.37 3.36 14.97
N TYR A 370 13.14 3.23 13.67
CA TYR A 370 13.95 2.42 12.76
C TYR A 370 14.57 3.22 11.61
N ARG A 371 14.40 4.55 11.59
CA ARG A 371 14.97 5.46 10.56
C ARG A 371 14.54 5.14 9.13
N PHE A 372 13.30 4.70 8.96
CA PHE A 372 12.63 4.76 7.66
C PHE A 372 12.58 6.21 7.19
N THR A 373 12.83 6.46 5.90
CA THR A 373 12.36 7.68 5.23
C THR A 373 10.84 7.72 5.18
N GLY A 374 10.25 8.89 4.94
CA GLY A 374 8.80 9.01 4.76
C GLY A 374 8.28 8.11 3.62
N ARG A 375 9.04 7.99 2.53
CA ARG A 375 8.70 7.13 1.37
C ARG A 375 8.75 5.65 1.70
N GLU A 376 9.81 5.21 2.36
CA GLU A 376 9.97 3.81 2.78
C GLU A 376 8.90 3.40 3.79
N ALA A 377 8.54 4.30 4.72
CA ALA A 377 7.48 4.05 5.70
C ALA A 377 6.11 3.90 5.02
N ILE A 378 5.76 4.78 4.07
CA ILE A 378 4.54 4.67 3.26
C ILE A 378 4.55 3.36 2.46
N GLY A 379 5.65 3.01 1.80
CA GLY A 379 5.74 1.80 0.97
C GLY A 379 5.66 0.50 1.76
N PHE A 380 6.32 0.44 2.92
CA PHE A 380 6.17 -0.68 3.84
C PHE A 380 4.73 -0.77 4.38
N ASN A 381 4.15 0.34 4.82
CA ASN A 381 2.79 0.35 5.37
C ASN A 381 1.76 -0.08 4.30
N ARG A 382 1.84 0.42 3.06
CA ARG A 382 0.96 0.01 1.94
C ARG A 382 1.15 -1.45 1.52
N LEU A 383 2.35 -1.99 1.62
CA LEU A 383 2.57 -3.42 1.40
C LEU A 383 1.85 -4.27 2.46
N ILE A 384 1.90 -3.87 3.74
CA ILE A 384 1.20 -4.62 4.80
C ILE A 384 -0.30 -4.39 4.77
N ARG A 385 -0.77 -3.15 4.60
CA ARG A 385 -2.19 -2.73 4.52
C ARG A 385 -2.38 -1.74 3.36
N PRO A 386 -2.87 -2.19 2.18
CA PRO A 386 -3.11 -1.34 1.02
C PRO A 386 -3.97 -0.11 1.31
N GLY A 387 -3.81 0.94 0.49
CA GLY A 387 -4.55 2.20 0.62
C GLY A 387 -4.16 3.10 1.80
N SER A 388 -3.25 2.68 2.68
CA SER A 388 -2.83 3.46 3.85
C SER A 388 -2.05 4.74 3.48
N ILE A 389 -2.20 5.79 4.32
CA ILE A 389 -1.72 7.17 4.12
C ILE A 389 -2.35 7.85 2.88
N LEU A 390 -3.12 8.92 3.08
CA LEU A 390 -3.93 9.56 2.03
C LEU A 390 -3.61 11.04 1.84
N GLY A 391 -3.62 11.51 0.58
CA GLY A 391 -3.52 12.93 0.24
C GLY A 391 -2.34 13.64 0.93
N PRO A 392 -2.56 14.79 1.61
CA PRO A 392 -1.50 15.60 2.26
C PRO A 392 -0.67 14.87 3.32
N GLN A 393 -1.16 13.74 3.85
CA GLN A 393 -0.43 12.94 4.82
C GLN A 393 0.87 12.33 4.24
N GLN A 394 0.96 12.21 2.91
CA GLN A 394 2.14 11.71 2.22
C GLN A 394 3.28 12.72 2.30
N GLU A 395 3.05 13.95 1.83
CA GLU A 395 3.98 15.08 1.93
C GLU A 395 4.41 15.33 3.39
N TYR A 396 3.47 15.32 4.34
CA TYR A 396 3.75 15.50 5.76
C TYR A 396 4.75 14.47 6.32
N LEU A 397 4.66 13.19 5.91
CA LEU A 397 5.65 12.18 6.34
C LEU A 397 7.05 12.41 5.75
N LEU A 398 7.16 13.09 4.60
CA LEU A 398 8.46 13.50 4.06
C LEU A 398 9.02 14.70 4.84
N GLU A 399 8.17 15.68 5.18
CA GLU A 399 8.56 16.87 5.95
C GLU A 399 9.04 16.51 7.37
N LYS A 400 8.37 15.56 8.04
CA LYS A 400 8.70 15.14 9.41
C LYS A 400 9.92 14.20 9.51
N GLU A 401 10.52 13.79 8.39
CA GLU A 401 11.60 12.78 8.36
C GLU A 401 12.80 13.13 9.23
N GLN A 402 13.40 14.30 9.02
CA GLN A 402 14.60 14.73 9.77
C GLN A 402 14.28 14.96 11.26
N GLU A 403 13.08 15.44 11.58
CA GLU A 403 12.62 15.60 12.95
C GLU A 403 12.46 14.25 13.65
N MET A 404 11.78 13.29 13.02
CA MET A 404 11.59 11.95 13.59
C MET A 404 12.93 11.24 13.81
N TRP A 405 13.88 11.38 12.89
CA TRP A 405 15.21 10.79 13.05
C TRP A 405 16.04 11.45 14.17
N ALA A 406 15.89 12.77 14.36
CA ALA A 406 16.56 13.53 15.42
C ALA A 406 15.99 13.23 16.81
N LEU A 407 14.68 12.99 16.94
CA LEU A 407 14.01 12.65 18.20
C LEU A 407 14.36 11.26 18.75
N GLY A 408 15.02 10.40 17.96
CA GLY A 408 15.52 9.08 18.37
C GLY A 408 14.43 8.12 18.85
N ASP A 409 14.83 6.96 19.38
CA ASP A 409 13.93 5.86 19.77
C ASP A 409 12.73 6.35 20.63
N PRO A 410 11.47 6.18 20.17
CA PRO A 410 10.29 6.69 20.85
C PRO A 410 9.94 5.94 22.14
N ASP A 411 10.48 4.73 22.35
CA ASP A 411 10.26 3.94 23.57
C ASP A 411 11.26 4.31 24.68
N VAL A 412 12.30 5.10 24.37
CA VAL A 412 13.28 5.58 25.36
C VAL A 412 12.80 6.92 25.93
N VAL A 413 12.62 6.96 27.26
CA VAL A 413 12.36 8.22 27.97
C VAL A 413 13.64 9.05 27.96
N PRO A 414 13.62 10.34 27.55
CA PRO A 414 14.79 11.20 27.65
C PRO A 414 15.22 11.37 29.11
N THR A 415 16.28 10.67 29.51
CA THR A 415 16.95 10.95 30.78
C THR A 415 17.56 12.34 30.69
N VAL A 416 17.12 13.27 31.55
CA VAL A 416 17.73 14.60 31.68
C VAL A 416 19.21 14.41 31.99
N ALA A 417 20.06 14.69 30.99
CA ALA A 417 21.47 14.34 31.05
C ALA A 417 22.21 15.25 32.04
N LYS A 418 22.58 14.70 33.21
CA LYS A 418 23.74 15.22 33.94
C LYS A 418 24.99 14.84 33.15
N ALA A 419 25.66 15.84 32.59
CA ALA A 419 26.80 15.64 31.70
C ALA A 419 27.90 14.80 32.37
N HIS A 420 28.22 13.64 31.79
CA HIS A 420 29.40 12.83 32.08
C HIS A 420 30.08 12.48 30.74
N PRO A 421 31.42 12.37 30.70
CA PRO A 421 32.16 12.20 29.45
C PRO A 421 31.93 10.82 28.80
N PRO A 422 32.11 10.69 27.48
CA PRO A 422 31.71 9.50 26.74
C PRO A 422 32.64 8.31 26.98
N THR A 423 32.05 7.15 27.26
CA THR A 423 32.69 5.82 27.14
C THR A 423 32.09 5.06 25.97
N GLU A 424 32.92 4.37 25.19
CA GLU A 424 32.52 3.72 23.94
C GLU A 424 31.44 2.63 24.12
N PRO A 425 30.47 2.50 23.19
CA PRO A 425 29.42 1.50 23.25
C PRO A 425 29.93 0.13 22.77
N LYS A 426 29.90 -0.88 23.65
CA LYS A 426 30.03 -2.28 23.25
C LYS A 426 28.72 -2.76 22.61
N GLY A 427 28.79 -3.19 21.35
CA GLY A 427 27.62 -3.63 20.60
C GLY A 427 26.94 -4.86 21.19
N VAL A 428 25.67 -4.70 21.58
CA VAL A 428 24.74 -5.81 21.89
C VAL A 428 23.43 -5.52 21.18
N ALA A 429 23.08 -6.34 20.18
CA ALA A 429 21.80 -6.22 19.49
C ALA A 429 20.65 -6.61 20.44
N PRO A 430 19.55 -5.84 20.52
CA PRO A 430 18.36 -6.25 21.27
C PRO A 430 17.76 -7.52 20.65
N ARG A 431 17.69 -8.61 21.43
CA ARG A 431 16.95 -9.80 21.01
C ARG A 431 15.47 -9.58 21.27
N LEU A 432 14.69 -9.44 20.20
CA LEU A 432 13.23 -9.62 20.27
C LEU A 432 12.91 -11.01 20.84
N PRO A 433 11.82 -11.16 21.63
CA PRO A 433 11.45 -12.44 22.22
C PRO A 433 11.14 -13.49 21.13
N LYS A 434 11.45 -14.76 21.42
CA LYS A 434 11.26 -15.86 20.47
C LYS A 434 9.80 -15.94 20.01
N ARG A 435 9.61 -15.77 18.70
CA ARG A 435 8.32 -15.76 18.00
C ARG A 435 7.63 -17.12 18.16
N LYS A 436 6.39 -17.12 18.67
CA LYS A 436 5.47 -18.26 18.51
C LYS A 436 4.73 -18.08 17.18
N THR A 437 4.69 -19.12 16.35
CA THR A 437 3.84 -19.14 15.15
C THR A 437 2.39 -19.35 15.57
N PHE A 438 1.55 -18.35 15.40
CA PHE A 438 0.17 -18.34 15.90
C PHE A 438 -0.84 -18.68 14.80
N GLY A 439 -0.85 -19.96 14.38
CA GLY A 439 -1.82 -20.51 13.43
C GLY A 439 -3.29 -20.20 13.73
N LEU A 440 -4.21 -20.50 12.80
CA LEU A 440 -5.66 -20.48 13.08
C LEU A 440 -6.07 -21.37 14.27
N LYS A 441 -5.21 -22.33 14.68
CA LYS A 441 -5.30 -23.09 15.94
C LYS A 441 -5.14 -22.17 17.16
N GLY A 442 -6.27 -21.66 17.65
CA GLY A 442 -6.36 -20.80 18.82
C GLY A 442 -7.54 -19.82 18.78
N LEU A 443 -8.05 -19.51 17.58
CA LEU A 443 -9.28 -18.73 17.43
C LEU A 443 -10.52 -19.55 17.87
N PRO A 444 -11.62 -18.91 18.31
CA PRO A 444 -12.89 -19.56 18.60
C PRO A 444 -13.43 -20.41 17.45
N ALA A 445 -14.24 -21.43 17.77
CA ALA A 445 -14.83 -22.32 16.75
C ALA A 445 -15.77 -21.57 15.78
N SER A 446 -16.42 -20.50 16.23
CA SER A 446 -17.26 -19.61 15.41
C SER A 446 -16.51 -18.98 14.24
N LEU A 447 -15.19 -18.78 14.35
CA LEU A 447 -14.37 -18.15 13.31
C LEU A 447 -13.75 -19.16 12.33
N ARG A 448 -13.89 -20.47 12.58
CA ARG A 448 -13.37 -21.54 11.72
C ARG A 448 -14.34 -22.00 10.60
N GLY A 449 -15.53 -21.41 10.53
CA GLY A 449 -16.63 -21.88 9.66
C GLY A 449 -16.52 -21.52 8.18
N ALA A 450 -15.73 -20.51 7.81
CA ALA A 450 -15.70 -19.97 6.45
C ALA A 450 -14.74 -20.74 5.50
N ARG A 451 -14.99 -22.04 5.27
CA ARG A 451 -14.39 -22.73 4.12
C ARG A 451 -15.09 -22.26 2.84
N ARG A 452 -14.39 -21.46 2.03
CA ARG A 452 -14.86 -21.04 0.69
C ARG A 452 -15.20 -22.27 -0.17
N THR A 453 -16.47 -22.47 -0.48
CA THR A 453 -16.85 -22.97 -1.80
C THR A 453 -16.64 -21.84 -2.79
N SER A 454 -15.82 -22.05 -3.81
CA SER A 454 -15.68 -21.12 -4.92
C SER A 454 -16.95 -21.13 -5.77
N GLN A 455 -17.85 -20.18 -5.51
CA GLN A 455 -18.87 -19.76 -6.46
C GLN A 455 -18.57 -18.32 -6.88
N SER A 456 -18.63 -18.10 -8.19
CA SER A 456 -18.47 -16.80 -8.83
C SER A 456 -19.54 -15.81 -8.39
N PHE A 457 -19.22 -14.53 -8.42
CA PHE A 457 -20.10 -13.42 -8.03
C PHE A 457 -21.22 -13.12 -9.05
N ASP A 458 -21.68 -14.12 -9.81
CA ASP A 458 -22.69 -14.03 -10.87
C ASP A 458 -23.92 -14.90 -10.55
N ALA A 459 -24.45 -14.83 -9.32
CA ALA A 459 -25.62 -15.64 -8.92
C ALA A 459 -26.45 -15.05 -7.75
N VAL A 460 -26.53 -13.72 -7.61
CA VAL A 460 -27.45 -13.06 -6.65
C VAL A 460 -28.23 -11.92 -7.31
N ALA A 461 -28.86 -12.23 -8.45
CA ALA A 461 -29.75 -11.33 -9.18
C ALA A 461 -31.04 -12.02 -9.66
N GLU A 462 -31.41 -13.16 -9.08
CA GLU A 462 -32.59 -13.94 -9.49
C GLU A 462 -33.13 -14.85 -8.36
N ASN A 463 -33.69 -14.25 -7.29
CA ASN A 463 -34.65 -14.95 -6.39
C ASN A 463 -35.37 -14.04 -5.36
N GLU A 464 -35.99 -12.95 -5.80
CA GLU A 464 -37.05 -12.26 -5.02
C GLU A 464 -38.24 -11.85 -5.90
N LYS A 465 -38.84 -12.84 -6.58
CA LYS A 465 -40.16 -12.71 -7.23
C LYS A 465 -40.98 -13.99 -7.09
N ASP A 466 -41.27 -14.39 -5.85
CA ASP A 466 -42.35 -15.37 -5.58
C ASP A 466 -42.88 -15.24 -4.13
N LYS A 467 -43.72 -14.21 -3.91
CA LYS A 467 -44.68 -14.12 -2.79
C LYS A 467 -45.62 -12.91 -2.88
N ALA A 468 -46.38 -12.81 -3.97
CA ALA A 468 -47.61 -12.01 -4.03
C ALA A 468 -48.61 -12.71 -4.96
N GLY A 469 -49.70 -13.22 -4.41
CA GLY A 469 -50.63 -14.08 -5.14
C GLY A 469 -51.74 -13.33 -5.89
N SER A 470 -52.17 -13.93 -7.00
CA SER A 470 -53.54 -13.92 -7.51
C SER A 470 -54.20 -12.57 -7.86
N SER A 471 -54.18 -12.21 -9.15
CA SER A 471 -55.39 -11.74 -9.83
C SER A 471 -55.36 -12.09 -11.32
N LEU A 472 -56.45 -12.65 -11.82
CA LEU A 472 -56.68 -13.04 -13.22
C LEU A 472 -56.58 -11.85 -14.19
N LEU A 473 -56.01 -12.06 -15.38
CA LEU A 473 -56.77 -12.16 -16.64
C LEU A 473 -55.87 -12.53 -17.84
N SER A 474 -56.47 -13.13 -18.86
CA SER A 474 -55.82 -13.70 -20.05
C SER A 474 -55.78 -12.74 -21.24
N ILE A 475 -55.21 -13.22 -22.37
CA ILE A 475 -54.97 -12.58 -23.70
C ILE A 475 -53.56 -11.97 -23.79
N GLY A 476 -52.74 -12.19 -24.84
CA GLY A 476 -52.90 -13.00 -26.06
C GLY A 476 -51.60 -12.96 -26.90
N ARG A 477 -51.38 -13.92 -27.80
CA ARG A 477 -50.14 -14.02 -28.62
C ARG A 477 -50.02 -12.92 -29.68
N THR A 478 -48.80 -12.40 -29.87
CA THR A 478 -48.02 -12.03 -31.09
C THR A 478 -47.00 -10.96 -30.64
N GLY A 479 -45.80 -10.78 -31.20
CA GLY A 479 -45.11 -11.37 -32.36
C GLY A 479 -44.07 -10.35 -32.86
N SER A 480 -43.00 -10.80 -33.52
CA SER A 480 -41.99 -10.00 -34.26
C SER A 480 -41.21 -8.89 -33.52
N SER A 481 -39.88 -9.08 -33.43
CA SER A 481 -38.90 -7.99 -33.38
C SER A 481 -38.89 -7.20 -34.70
N PRO A 482 -38.36 -5.97 -34.71
CA PRO A 482 -37.13 -5.77 -35.49
C PRO A 482 -36.07 -4.88 -34.81
N SER A 483 -34.85 -5.01 -35.32
CA SER A 483 -33.67 -4.20 -35.00
C SER A 483 -33.79 -2.73 -35.42
N LEU A 484 -33.22 -1.81 -34.64
CA LEU A 484 -32.84 -0.48 -35.11
C LEU A 484 -31.54 0.00 -34.46
N SER A 485 -30.61 0.43 -35.30
CA SER A 485 -29.37 1.12 -34.93
C SER A 485 -29.51 2.62 -35.14
N ALA A 486 -29.13 3.47 -34.17
CA ALA A 486 -28.50 4.78 -34.42
C ALA A 486 -28.12 5.49 -33.11
N ALA A 487 -27.07 6.31 -33.21
CA ALA A 487 -26.46 7.11 -32.17
C ALA A 487 -27.31 8.28 -31.64
N GLY A 488 -26.93 8.77 -30.44
CA GLY A 488 -26.98 10.21 -30.13
C GLY A 488 -27.54 10.62 -28.77
N GLY A 489 -26.85 11.55 -28.09
CA GLY A 489 -27.45 12.42 -27.06
C GLY A 489 -26.82 12.32 -25.67
N GLY A 490 -26.12 13.38 -25.25
CA GLY A 490 -25.41 13.44 -23.98
C GLY A 490 -26.23 13.97 -22.79
N ALA A 491 -25.57 14.05 -21.63
CA ALA A 491 -25.81 15.00 -20.52
C ALA A 491 -24.84 14.71 -19.35
N SER A 492 -24.50 15.75 -18.59
CA SER A 492 -23.70 15.75 -17.34
C SER A 492 -24.52 16.44 -16.23
N PRO A 493 -24.08 16.56 -14.96
CA PRO A 493 -23.38 15.61 -14.07
C PRO A 493 -24.20 15.38 -12.74
N PRO A 494 -23.71 15.53 -11.49
CA PRO A 494 -23.89 14.53 -10.41
C PRO A 494 -24.94 14.92 -9.32
N PRO A 495 -25.06 14.09 -8.26
CA PRO A 495 -24.73 14.56 -6.91
C PRO A 495 -23.65 13.67 -6.25
N ASP A 496 -22.69 14.17 -5.45
CA ASP A 496 -22.82 14.87 -4.17
C ASP A 496 -23.54 14.08 -3.08
N SER A 497 -22.84 13.09 -2.50
CA SER A 497 -22.82 12.83 -1.05
C SER A 497 -21.74 11.79 -0.69
N CYS A 498 -21.10 11.96 0.46
CA CYS A 498 -20.18 10.98 1.03
C CYS A 498 -20.96 9.82 1.68
N GLU A 499 -20.58 8.56 1.41
CA GLU A 499 -20.74 7.45 2.35
C GLU A 499 -19.48 6.58 2.42
#